data_AF-A0A371FB33-F1
#
_entry.id   AF-A0A371FB33-F1
#
_cell.length_a   1.000
_cell.length_b   1.000
_cell.length_c   1.000
_cell.angle_alpha   90.00
_cell.angle_beta   90.00
_cell.angle_gamma   90.00
#
_symmetry.space_group_name_H-M   'P 1'
#
loop_
_entity.id
_entity.type
_entity.pdbx_description
1 polymer ?
#
loop_
_entity_poly.entity_id
_entity_poly.type
_entity_poly.pdbx_seq_one_letter_code
_entity_poly.pdbx_strand_id
1 'polypeptide(L)'
;MLNDNNSPKSFWVEATNTSCYLQNRIYIKCILKKTPYVLLKGRQPNISYFQHFGCECFILNTKDNLEKFDPKFNDAKLDKELSLLNDSFAYLNLEVL
;
A
#
# COMPACT_ATOMS: atom_id res chain seq x y z
N MET A 1 4.07 6.82 -13.65
CA MET A 1 3.03 7.35 -12.72
C MET A 1 1.83 7.84 -13.53
N LEU A 2 0.64 8.05 -12.93
CA LEU A 2 -0.61 8.43 -13.64
C LEU A 2 -0.51 9.61 -14.64
N ASN A 3 0.55 10.43 -14.52
CA ASN A 3 0.89 11.53 -15.43
C ASN A 3 1.42 11.08 -16.79
N ASP A 4 2.03 9.91 -16.86
CA ASP A 4 2.72 9.43 -18.06
C ASP A 4 1.74 8.84 -19.09
N ASN A 5 0.47 8.64 -18.71
CA ASN A 5 -0.52 7.88 -19.48
C ASN A 5 -1.68 8.73 -20.03
N ASN A 6 -1.55 10.06 -20.06
CA ASN A 6 -2.58 10.96 -20.59
C ASN A 6 -3.97 10.75 -19.93
N SER A 7 -3.98 10.43 -18.64
CA SER A 7 -5.19 10.11 -17.89
C SER A 7 -6.08 11.36 -17.72
N PRO A 8 -7.41 11.23 -17.82
CA PRO A 8 -8.31 12.36 -17.59
C PRO A 8 -8.11 12.97 -16.20
N LYS A 9 -8.12 14.31 -16.13
CA LYS A 9 -7.92 15.06 -14.87
C LYS A 9 -8.91 14.70 -13.75
N SER A 10 -10.09 14.17 -14.09
CA SER A 10 -11.07 13.70 -13.10
C SER A 10 -10.52 12.55 -12.24
N PHE A 11 -9.77 11.62 -12.83
CA PHE A 11 -9.17 10.50 -12.11
C PHE A 11 -8.13 10.95 -11.08
N TRP A 12 -7.45 12.07 -11.32
CA TRP A 12 -6.49 12.63 -10.38
C TRP A 12 -7.15 13.05 -9.08
N VAL A 13 -8.27 13.77 -9.17
CA VAL A 13 -9.01 14.22 -7.99
C VAL A 13 -9.47 13.04 -7.15
N GLU A 14 -9.99 12.00 -7.79
CA GLU A 14 -10.45 10.79 -7.12
C GLU A 14 -9.30 9.98 -6.51
N ALA A 15 -8.19 9.83 -7.24
CA ALA A 15 -6.99 9.15 -6.74
C ALA A 15 -6.37 9.88 -5.54
N THR A 16 -6.26 11.21 -5.59
CA THR A 16 -5.73 12.02 -4.48
C THR A 16 -6.65 11.96 -3.26
N ASN A 17 -7.97 12.08 -3.45
CA ASN A 17 -8.94 11.95 -2.36
C ASN A 17 -8.87 10.57 -1.70
N THR A 18 -8.77 9.50 -2.51
CA THR A 18 -8.65 8.12 -2.02
C THR A 18 -7.34 7.90 -1.26
N SER A 19 -6.23 8.41 -1.78
CA SER A 19 -4.92 8.34 -1.12
C SER A 19 -4.94 9.03 0.25
N CYS A 20 -5.46 10.26 0.31
CA CYS A 20 -5.57 11.00 1.57
C CYS A 20 -6.51 10.29 2.56
N TYR A 21 -7.63 9.74 2.08
CA TYR A 21 -8.57 8.99 2.90
C TYR A 21 -7.93 7.74 3.53
N LEU A 22 -7.15 6.99 2.75
CA LEU A 22 -6.40 5.82 3.20
C LEU A 22 -5.32 6.20 4.22
N GLN A 23 -4.50 7.21 3.91
CA GLN A 23 -3.44 7.70 4.79
C GLN A 23 -3.98 8.08 6.17
N ASN A 24 -5.11 8.79 6.22
CA ASN A 24 -5.72 9.19 7.50
C ASN A 24 -6.15 8.01 8.38
N ARG A 25 -6.43 6.84 7.79
CA ARG A 25 -7.01 5.67 8.48
C ARG A 25 -6.03 4.53 8.72
N ILE A 26 -5.00 4.40 7.90
CA ILE A 26 -4.03 3.29 7.95
C ILE A 26 -2.72 3.74 8.59
N TYR A 27 -2.29 4.97 8.31
CA TYR A 27 -0.99 5.44 8.77
C TYR A 27 -0.99 5.69 10.27
N ILE A 28 -0.11 4.98 11.00
CA ILE A 28 0.07 5.12 12.43
C ILE A 28 1.25 6.05 12.69
N LYS A 29 1.01 7.16 13.39
CA LYS A 29 2.11 8.01 13.88
C LYS A 29 2.84 7.26 15.00
N CYS A 30 4.12 6.90 14.79
CA CYS A 30 4.92 6.10 15.72
C CYS A 30 4.91 6.64 17.17
N ILE A 31 4.98 7.96 17.33
CA ILE A 31 5.00 8.63 18.64
C ILE A 31 3.69 8.39 19.41
N LEU A 32 2.55 8.50 18.73
CA LEU A 32 1.22 8.44 19.36
C LEU A 32 0.59 7.05 19.29
N LYS A 33 1.16 6.14 18.49
CA LYS A 33 0.63 4.80 18.16
C LYS A 33 -0.85 4.83 17.76
N LYS A 34 -1.29 5.93 17.15
CA LYS A 34 -2.66 6.19 16.71
C LYS A 34 -2.66 6.73 15.28
N THR A 35 -3.72 6.44 14.56
CA THR A 35 -3.95 7.02 13.23
C THR A 35 -4.53 8.42 13.36
N PRO A 36 -4.31 9.32 12.38
CA PRO A 36 -4.94 10.65 12.35
C PRO A 36 -6.46 10.59 12.55
N TYR A 37 -7.12 9.57 11.99
CA TYR A 37 -8.55 9.34 12.17
C TYR A 37 -8.96 9.14 13.63
N VAL A 38 -8.20 8.34 14.39
CA VAL A 38 -8.48 8.11 15.82
C VAL A 38 -8.26 9.39 16.61
N LEU A 39 -7.23 10.17 16.27
CA LEU A 39 -6.96 11.45 16.94
C LEU A 39 -8.09 12.46 16.70
N LEU A 40 -8.63 12.51 15.48
CA LEU A 40 -9.68 13.47 15.11
C LEU A 40 -11.09 13.04 15.54
N LYS A 41 -11.40 11.74 15.47
CA LYS A 41 -12.77 11.23 15.68
C LYS A 41 -12.95 10.44 16.97
N GLY A 42 -11.87 10.15 17.70
CA GLY A 42 -11.92 9.41 18.96
C GLY A 42 -12.37 7.94 18.83
N ARG A 43 -12.54 7.42 17.61
CA ARG A 43 -13.00 6.06 17.33
C ARG A 43 -12.10 5.36 16.32
N GLN A 44 -12.01 4.04 16.41
CA GLN A 44 -11.25 3.24 15.45
C GLN A 44 -11.87 3.34 14.04
N PRO A 45 -11.05 3.45 12.98
CA PRO A 45 -11.55 3.36 11.62
C PRO A 45 -11.99 1.93 11.33
N ASN A 46 -13.12 1.77 10.66
CA ASN A 46 -13.42 0.51 9.98
C ASN A 46 -12.56 0.44 8.71
N ILE A 47 -11.88 -0.67 8.49
CA ILE A 47 -10.98 -0.92 7.35
C ILE A 47 -11.43 -2.17 6.57
N SER A 48 -12.43 -2.93 7.07
CA SER A 48 -12.83 -4.21 6.47
C SER A 48 -13.48 -4.10 5.10
N TYR A 49 -13.96 -2.91 4.71
CA TYR A 49 -14.55 -2.66 3.39
C TYR A 49 -13.52 -2.37 2.31
N PHE A 50 -12.24 -2.17 2.66
CA PHE A 50 -11.22 -1.98 1.64
C PHE A 50 -10.99 -3.29 0.89
N GLN A 51 -10.98 -3.19 -0.43
CA GLN A 51 -10.60 -4.31 -1.29
C GLN A 51 -9.07 -4.39 -1.34
N HIS A 52 -8.54 -5.61 -1.36
CA HIS A 52 -7.12 -5.83 -1.63
C HIS A 52 -6.83 -5.28 -3.03
N PHE A 53 -5.91 -4.33 -3.11
CA PHE A 53 -5.49 -3.75 -4.38
C PHE A 53 -4.31 -4.56 -4.91
N GLY A 54 -4.45 -5.13 -6.10
CA GLY A 54 -3.43 -5.97 -6.71
C GLY A 54 -4.04 -7.06 -7.59
N CYS A 55 -3.29 -7.51 -8.59
CA CYS A 55 -3.55 -8.77 -9.28
C CYS A 55 -2.72 -9.88 -8.63
N GLU A 56 -3.14 -11.14 -8.80
CA GLU A 56 -2.28 -12.27 -8.45
C GLU A 56 -1.01 -12.20 -9.31
N CYS A 57 0.11 -11.89 -8.66
CA CYS A 57 1.42 -11.85 -9.31
C CYS A 57 2.14 -13.17 -9.04
N PHE A 58 2.78 -13.72 -10.06
CA PHE A 58 3.61 -14.92 -9.95
C PHE A 58 5.09 -14.53 -9.97
N ILE A 59 5.84 -14.91 -8.95
CA ILE A 59 7.31 -14.76 -8.94
C ILE A 59 7.91 -15.97 -9.63
N LEU A 60 8.72 -15.75 -10.67
CA LEU A 60 9.55 -16.79 -11.27
C LEU A 60 10.51 -17.33 -10.21
N ASN A 61 10.45 -18.63 -9.98
CA ASN A 61 11.33 -19.32 -9.05
C ASN A 61 12.69 -19.50 -9.73
N THR A 62 13.70 -18.74 -9.31
CA THR A 62 15.06 -18.78 -9.86
C THR A 62 16.04 -19.60 -9.01
N LYS A 63 15.53 -20.55 -8.22
CA LYS A 63 16.39 -21.45 -7.44
C LYS A 63 17.20 -22.35 -8.39
N ASP A 64 18.50 -22.46 -8.14
CA ASP A 64 19.43 -23.21 -8.98
C ASP A 64 19.15 -24.73 -9.01
N ASN A 65 18.42 -25.26 -8.02
CA ASN A 65 18.14 -26.69 -7.85
C ASN A 65 16.65 -27.03 -8.07
N LEU A 66 16.04 -26.56 -9.15
CA LEU A 66 14.67 -26.97 -9.49
C LEU A 66 14.68 -28.36 -10.13
N GLU A 67 14.02 -29.32 -9.48
CA GLU A 67 13.75 -30.63 -10.05
C GLU A 67 12.68 -30.55 -11.14
N LYS A 68 12.62 -31.57 -12.01
CA LYS A 68 11.74 -31.59 -13.21
C LYS A 68 10.25 -31.36 -12.90
N PHE A 69 9.84 -31.59 -11.66
CA PHE A 69 8.46 -31.46 -11.20
C PHE A 69 8.22 -30.27 -10.27
N ASP A 70 9.24 -29.44 -10.01
CA ASP A 70 9.07 -28.29 -9.14
C ASP A 70 8.27 -27.16 -9.83
N PRO A 71 7.44 -26.43 -9.06
CA PRO A 71 6.72 -25.28 -9.57
C PRO A 71 7.69 -24.18 -9.99
N LYS A 72 7.60 -23.79 -11.27
CA LYS A 72 8.40 -22.72 -11.86
C LYS A 72 8.02 -21.34 -11.34
N PHE A 73 6.83 -21.20 -10.76
CA PHE A 73 6.28 -19.94 -10.28
C PHE A 73 5.74 -20.12 -8.87
N ASN A 74 6.04 -19.15 -8.01
CA ASN A 74 5.49 -19.07 -6.66
C ASN A 74 4.50 -17.91 -6.59
N ASP A 75 3.44 -18.06 -5.81
CA ASP A 75 2.46 -16.99 -5.59
C ASP A 75 3.13 -15.84 -4.83
N ALA A 76 3.17 -14.66 -5.45
CA ALA A 76 3.69 -13.46 -4.86
C ALA A 76 2.59 -12.80 -4.05
N LYS A 77 2.55 -13.05 -2.75
CA LYS A 77 1.66 -12.31 -1.87
C LYS A 77 2.16 -10.86 -1.77
N LEU A 78 1.41 -9.92 -2.34
CA LEU A 78 1.68 -8.48 -2.45
C LEU A 78 1.72 -7.72 -1.10
N ASP A 79 1.70 -8.42 0.04
CA ASP A 79 1.74 -7.83 1.38
C ASP A 79 3.01 -6.98 1.64
N LYS A 80 4.08 -7.18 0.85
CA LYS A 80 5.33 -6.40 0.96
C LYS A 80 5.21 -4.96 0.45
N GLU A 81 4.36 -4.67 -0.54
CA GLU A 81 4.25 -3.30 -1.05
C GLU A 81 3.64 -2.34 -0.04
N LEU A 82 2.66 -2.80 0.76
CA LEU A 82 2.07 -1.98 1.82
C LEU A 82 3.06 -1.70 2.97
N SER A 83 3.98 -2.63 3.26
CA SER A 83 5.04 -2.40 4.26
C SER A 83 6.07 -1.39 3.75
N LEU A 84 6.57 -1.57 2.52
CA LEU A 84 7.55 -0.66 1.92
C LEU A 84 6.99 0.75 1.72
N LEU A 85 5.70 0.85 1.39
CA LEU A 85 5.01 2.12 1.24
C LEU A 85 4.82 2.80 2.61
N ASN A 86 4.42 2.05 3.66
CA ASN A 86 4.39 2.58 5.02
C ASN A 86 5.76 3.09 5.49
N ASP A 87 6.83 2.35 5.20
CA ASP A 87 8.19 2.74 5.56
C ASP A 87 8.62 4.00 4.79
N SER A 88 8.45 4.03 3.46
CA SER A 88 8.82 5.18 2.62
C SER A 88 8.05 6.47 2.97
N PHE A 89 6.75 6.39 3.26
CA PHE A 89 5.96 7.55 3.69
C PHE A 89 6.25 7.97 5.15
N ALA A 90 6.74 7.06 6.00
CA ALA A 90 7.23 7.43 7.33
C ALA A 90 8.50 8.29 7.25
N TYR A 91 9.41 7.98 6.32
CA TYR A 91 10.61 8.79 6.07
C TYR A 91 10.26 10.19 5.53
N LEU A 92 9.35 10.30 4.55
CA LEU A 92 8.94 11.60 3.98
C LEU A 92 8.27 12.54 5.00
N ASN A 93 7.54 12.02 5.99
CA ASN A 93 6.90 12.84 7.02
C ASN A 93 7.82 13.17 8.21
N LEU A 94 8.99 12.55 8.29
CA LEU A 94 10.05 12.90 9.25
C LEU A 94 10.98 13.99 8.72
N GLU A 95 11.13 14.11 7.41
CA GLU A 95 11.94 15.17 6.76
C GLU A 95 11.19 16.50 6.55
N VAL A 96 9.86 16.53 6.75
CA VAL A 96 9.02 17.74 6.62
C VAL A 96 8.67 18.36 7.99
N LEU A 97 9.45 18.03 9.03
CA LEU A 97 9.48 18.75 10.32
C LEU A 97 10.87 19.37 10.52
#